data_AF-A0A2N3ANV0-F1
#
_entry.id   AF-A0A2N3ANV0-F1
#
_cell.length_a   1.000
_cell.length_b   1.000
_cell.length_c   1.000
_cell.angle_alpha   90.00
_cell.angle_beta   90.00
_cell.angle_gamma   90.00
#
_symmetry.space_group_name_H-M   'P 1'
#
loop_
_entity.id
_entity.type
_entity.pdbx_description
1 polymer ?
#
loop_
_entity_poly.entity_id
_entity_poly.type
_entity_poly.pdbx_seq_one_letter_code
_entity_poly.pdbx_strand_id
1 'polypeptide(L)'
;MKIIKSHGMSSEKASRVKKRGHRKEHIFAGLIKGEVIKGTRKNDVKDSNGKVYSIKGGGEIKGGEGRKGKWQIFLHKLSKFENNTEFFSRHIFIKVLKAYPKKYEDYQNNKEVIKNNIIPHMKELKEFLVDSRKKYDFLNKALFDKKIDYFVVYQDDIFYIFDRNEMLRIFTENFLVENSSTFQKVVFKYEDKIIAEIEVRTTNDGKYPSILFNMLKERVLNLLTKETKKYKKLNENVYVYGEAISSCIL
;
A
#
# COMPACT_ATOMS: atom_id res chain seq x y z
N MET A 1 14.72 8.93 -32.02
CA MET A 1 14.65 9.30 -30.58
C MET A 1 13.50 8.55 -29.93
N LYS A 2 13.74 7.59 -29.03
CA LYS A 2 12.66 6.84 -28.36
C LYS A 2 12.08 7.74 -27.27
N ILE A 3 10.85 8.21 -27.44
CA ILE A 3 10.16 9.03 -26.43
C ILE A 3 9.94 8.15 -25.20
N ILE A 4 10.71 8.38 -24.13
CA ILE A 4 10.54 7.70 -22.84
C ILE A 4 9.25 8.26 -22.21
N LYS A 5 8.14 7.53 -22.32
CA LYS A 5 6.90 7.88 -21.62
C LYS A 5 7.16 7.85 -20.10
N SER A 6 7.06 8.99 -19.42
CA SER A 6 7.21 9.05 -17.96
C SER A 6 6.13 8.21 -17.28
N HIS A 7 6.54 7.19 -16.51
CA HIS A 7 5.61 6.36 -15.73
C HIS A 7 5.27 6.99 -14.35
N GLY A 8 5.95 8.08 -13.97
CA GLY A 8 5.62 8.88 -12.80
C GLY A 8 4.50 9.88 -13.07
N MET A 9 3.65 10.12 -12.07
CA MET A 9 2.75 11.28 -12.10
C MET A 9 3.59 12.56 -12.07
N SER A 10 3.18 13.59 -12.84
CA SER A 10 3.73 14.94 -12.69
C SER A 10 3.51 15.46 -11.27
N SER A 11 4.38 16.36 -10.80
CA SER A 11 4.24 17.00 -9.48
C SER A 11 2.88 17.65 -9.28
N GLU A 12 2.33 18.24 -10.34
CA GLU A 12 0.98 18.83 -10.36
C GLU A 12 -0.11 17.76 -10.19
N LYS A 13 -0.03 16.64 -10.91
CA LYS A 13 -0.98 15.53 -10.77
C LYS A 13 -0.88 14.90 -9.37
N ALA A 14 0.32 14.76 -8.82
CA ALA A 14 0.53 14.30 -7.45
C ALA A 14 -0.07 15.27 -6.40
N SER A 15 0.11 16.58 -6.60
CA SER A 15 -0.50 17.63 -5.76
C SER A 15 -2.02 17.59 -5.80
N ARG A 16 -2.62 17.45 -6.98
CA ARG A 16 -4.08 17.27 -7.14
C ARG A 16 -4.61 16.03 -6.42
N VAL A 17 -3.94 14.89 -6.57
CA VAL A 17 -4.31 13.64 -5.85
C VAL A 17 -4.23 13.86 -4.34
N LYS A 18 -3.19 14.56 -3.85
CA LYS A 18 -3.03 14.88 -2.43
C LYS A 18 -4.14 15.81 -1.90
N LYS A 19 -4.42 16.94 -2.59
CA LYS A 19 -5.51 17.86 -2.23
C LYS A 19 -6.86 17.15 -2.15
N ARG A 20 -7.11 16.20 -3.05
CA ARG A 20 -8.33 15.39 -3.02
C ARG A 20 -8.36 14.38 -1.87
N GLY A 21 -7.21 13.79 -1.52
CA GLY A 21 -7.07 12.99 -0.29
C GLY A 21 -7.55 13.76 0.93
N HIS A 22 -7.05 14.98 1.11
CA HIS A 22 -7.48 15.86 2.20
C HIS A 22 -8.99 16.16 2.19
N ARG A 23 -9.60 16.35 1.02
CA ARG A 23 -11.05 16.50 0.92
C ARG A 23 -11.80 15.26 1.44
N LYS A 24 -11.32 14.05 1.17
CA LYS A 24 -11.93 12.80 1.65
C LYS A 24 -11.81 12.67 3.17
N GLU A 25 -10.69 13.09 3.75
CA GLU A 25 -10.47 13.13 5.20
C GLU A 25 -11.50 14.02 5.89
N HIS A 26 -11.73 15.22 5.36
CA HIS A 26 -12.75 16.14 5.88
C HIS A 26 -14.18 15.61 5.73
N ILE A 27 -14.53 15.01 4.58
CA ILE A 27 -15.84 14.39 4.37
C ILE A 27 -16.06 13.27 5.39
N PHE A 28 -15.08 12.37 5.53
CA PHE A 28 -15.17 11.26 6.48
C PHE A 28 -15.31 11.75 7.91
N ALA A 29 -14.48 12.71 8.33
CA ALA A 29 -14.54 13.32 9.65
C ALA A 29 -15.94 13.89 9.94
N GLY A 30 -16.55 14.61 8.98
CA GLY A 30 -17.93 15.10 9.13
C GLY A 30 -18.96 13.97 9.29
N LEU A 31 -18.85 12.90 8.52
CA LEU A 31 -19.77 11.75 8.58
C LEU A 31 -19.72 11.00 9.91
N ILE A 32 -18.57 11.00 10.59
CA ILE A 32 -18.37 10.31 11.88
C ILE A 32 -18.31 11.27 13.07
N LYS A 33 -18.59 12.57 12.87
CA LYS A 33 -18.43 13.63 13.89
C LYS A 33 -17.02 13.66 14.53
N GLY A 34 -16.00 13.35 13.73
CA GLY A 34 -14.60 13.33 14.12
C GLY A 34 -13.81 14.54 13.63
N GLU A 35 -12.49 14.46 13.77
CA GLU A 35 -11.54 15.52 13.45
C GLU A 35 -10.41 15.01 12.56
N VAL A 36 -9.99 15.83 11.58
CA VAL A 36 -8.84 15.52 10.73
C VAL A 36 -7.54 15.77 11.50
N ILE A 37 -6.64 14.79 11.51
CA ILE A 37 -5.33 14.91 12.14
C ILE A 37 -4.37 15.59 11.14
N LYS A 38 -3.97 16.83 11.42
CA LYS A 38 -3.02 17.55 10.56
C LYS A 38 -1.61 16.94 10.64
N GLY A 39 -0.99 16.64 9.49
CA GLY A 39 0.41 16.21 9.41
C GLY A 39 0.74 15.38 8.17
N THR A 40 2.00 14.96 8.03
CA THR A 40 2.50 14.15 6.89
C THR A 40 2.46 12.64 7.13
N ARG A 41 1.80 12.20 8.22
CA ARG A 41 1.81 10.79 8.65
C ARG A 41 0.50 10.10 8.28
N LYS A 42 0.48 8.76 8.34
CA LYS A 42 -0.64 7.89 7.91
C LYS A 42 -1.91 7.94 8.80
N ASN A 43 -1.97 8.86 9.76
CA ASN A 43 -3.13 9.07 10.63
C ASN A 43 -3.98 10.16 10.00
N ASP A 44 -5.22 9.82 9.67
CA ASP A 44 -6.00 10.70 8.81
C ASP A 44 -7.15 11.37 9.61
N VAL A 45 -7.90 10.59 10.39
CA VAL A 45 -9.05 11.09 11.18
C VAL A 45 -9.07 10.46 12.58
N LYS A 46 -9.54 11.22 13.58
CA LYS A 46 -9.81 10.77 14.96
C LYS A 46 -11.29 10.95 15.29
N ASP A 47 -11.94 9.98 15.92
CA ASP A 47 -13.32 10.15 16.42
C ASP A 47 -13.37 10.78 17.84
N SER A 48 -14.58 11.00 18.36
CA SER A 48 -14.81 11.52 19.71
C SER A 48 -14.32 10.60 20.83
N ASN A 49 -14.21 9.29 20.57
CA ASN A 49 -13.69 8.29 21.51
C ASN A 49 -12.16 8.13 21.43
N GLY A 50 -11.54 8.91 20.55
CA GLY A 50 -10.11 8.94 20.32
C GLY A 50 -9.54 7.79 19.49
N LYS A 51 -10.39 7.04 18.80
CA LYS A 51 -9.98 6.03 17.80
C LYS A 51 -9.46 6.71 16.55
N VAL A 52 -8.44 6.10 15.95
CA VAL A 52 -7.74 6.65 14.80
C VAL A 52 -7.99 5.83 13.55
N TYR A 53 -8.33 6.53 12.47
CA TYR A 53 -8.67 5.96 11.16
C TYR A 53 -7.58 6.30 10.14
N SER A 54 -7.21 5.32 9.33
CA SER A 54 -6.36 5.52 8.14
C SER A 54 -7.18 5.31 6.87
N ILE A 55 -7.37 6.36 6.09
CA ILE A 55 -8.23 6.41 4.91
C ILE A 55 -7.41 6.19 3.65
N LYS A 56 -7.83 5.24 2.81
CA LYS A 56 -7.23 4.92 1.52
C LYS A 56 -8.26 5.05 0.41
N GLY A 57 -8.17 6.14 -0.36
CA GLY A 57 -9.10 6.41 -1.47
C GLY A 57 -8.57 6.08 -2.88
N GLY A 58 -7.24 5.92 -3.05
CA GLY A 58 -6.58 5.71 -4.34
C GLY A 58 -6.68 6.88 -5.33
N GLY A 59 -5.88 6.80 -6.41
CA GLY A 59 -5.98 7.71 -7.55
C GLY A 59 -6.99 7.18 -8.59
N GLU A 60 -7.71 8.08 -9.26
CA GLU A 60 -8.58 7.72 -10.39
C GLU A 60 -7.79 7.57 -11.69
N ILE A 61 -8.21 6.63 -12.53
CA ILE A 61 -7.83 6.62 -13.95
C ILE A 61 -8.65 7.74 -14.63
N LYS A 62 -8.01 8.52 -15.52
CA LYS A 62 -8.70 9.56 -16.30
C LYS A 62 -9.84 8.91 -17.10
N GLY A 63 -11.05 9.47 -17.05
CA GLY A 63 -12.17 9.06 -17.91
C GLY A 63 -13.38 8.42 -17.22
N GLY A 64 -13.54 8.56 -15.90
CA GLY A 64 -14.72 8.07 -15.18
C GLY A 64 -14.54 6.70 -14.51
N GLU A 65 -13.40 6.03 -14.70
CA GLU A 65 -13.10 4.74 -14.07
C GLU A 65 -12.20 4.90 -12.83
N GLY A 66 -12.73 5.56 -11.79
CA GLY A 66 -12.09 5.67 -10.47
C GLY A 66 -12.14 4.40 -9.62
N ARG A 67 -12.82 3.36 -10.12
CA ARG A 67 -13.12 2.11 -9.40
C ARG A 67 -11.86 1.25 -9.18
N LYS A 68 -10.98 1.15 -10.17
CA LYS A 68 -9.86 0.19 -10.20
C LYS A 68 -8.47 0.78 -9.86
N GLY A 69 -8.44 1.77 -8.96
CA GLY A 69 -7.20 2.48 -8.60
C GLY A 69 -6.13 1.61 -7.91
N LYS A 70 -4.88 2.08 -7.90
CA LYS A 70 -3.74 1.48 -7.19
C LYS A 70 -3.32 2.37 -6.02
N TRP A 71 -3.01 1.78 -4.88
CA TRP A 71 -2.37 2.45 -3.75
C TRP A 71 -0.87 2.24 -3.82
N GLN A 72 -0.12 3.34 -3.78
CA GLN A 72 1.31 3.29 -3.46
C GLN A 72 1.43 3.29 -1.93
N ILE A 73 1.64 2.10 -1.35
CA ILE A 73 1.77 1.94 0.09
C ILE A 73 3.04 2.63 0.57
N PHE A 74 4.16 2.39 -0.12
CA PHE A 74 5.37 3.19 0.05
C PHE A 74 6.25 3.18 -1.19
N LEU A 75 7.16 4.16 -1.23
CA LEU A 75 8.30 4.22 -2.13
C LEU A 75 9.52 4.65 -1.32
N HIS A 76 10.51 3.76 -1.18
CA HIS A 76 11.61 3.94 -0.24
C HIS A 76 12.97 3.75 -0.90
N LYS A 77 13.84 4.75 -0.74
CA LYS A 77 15.26 4.71 -1.12
C LYS A 77 16.06 3.90 -0.11
N LEU A 78 17.28 3.54 -0.49
CA LEU A 78 18.24 2.80 0.34
C LEU A 78 18.38 3.41 1.74
N SER A 79 18.55 4.73 1.82
CA SER A 79 18.72 5.45 3.09
C SER A 79 17.56 5.23 4.08
N LYS A 80 16.33 5.00 3.59
CA LYS A 80 15.19 4.73 4.47
C LYS A 80 15.33 3.37 5.16
N PHE A 81 15.89 2.37 4.50
CA PHE A 81 16.11 1.03 5.06
C PHE A 81 17.38 0.95 5.91
N GLU A 82 18.39 1.75 5.60
CA GLU A 82 19.60 1.87 6.42
C GLU A 82 19.28 2.53 7.77
N ASN A 83 18.43 3.56 7.78
CA ASN A 83 18.12 4.34 8.98
C ASN A 83 16.90 3.84 9.77
N ASN A 84 16.13 2.87 9.26
CA ASN A 84 14.91 2.38 9.92
C ASN A 84 15.06 0.92 10.33
N THR A 85 15.36 0.69 11.62
CA THR A 85 15.55 -0.64 12.19
C THR A 85 14.23 -1.41 12.38
N GLU A 86 13.08 -0.75 12.30
CA GLU A 86 11.76 -1.35 12.56
C GLU A 86 11.22 -2.20 11.39
N PHE A 87 11.84 -2.14 10.21
CA PHE A 87 11.53 -3.06 9.11
C PHE A 87 12.34 -4.35 9.24
N PHE A 88 11.72 -5.45 9.67
CA PHE A 88 12.41 -6.74 9.81
C PHE A 88 13.02 -7.24 8.49
N SER A 89 12.37 -6.99 7.35
CA SER A 89 12.86 -7.33 6.02
C SER A 89 13.89 -6.34 5.44
N ARG A 90 14.35 -5.33 6.21
CA ARG A 90 15.25 -4.27 5.70
C ARG A 90 16.54 -4.81 5.10
N HIS A 91 17.10 -5.87 5.68
CA HIS A 91 18.35 -6.46 5.23
C HIS A 91 18.22 -7.01 3.80
N ILE A 92 17.08 -7.60 3.46
CA ILE A 92 16.78 -8.08 2.10
C ILE A 92 16.60 -6.89 1.15
N PHE A 93 15.86 -5.86 1.54
CA PHE A 93 15.69 -4.65 0.72
C PHE A 93 17.01 -3.92 0.43
N ILE A 94 17.94 -3.90 1.39
CA ILE A 94 19.28 -3.34 1.20
C ILE A 94 20.04 -4.16 0.15
N LYS A 95 20.02 -5.49 0.21
CA LYS A 95 20.63 -6.35 -0.82
C LYS A 95 20.04 -6.08 -2.21
N VAL A 96 18.70 -6.03 -2.31
CA VAL A 96 17.99 -5.71 -3.56
C VAL A 96 18.45 -4.37 -4.13
N LEU A 97 18.46 -3.30 -3.32
CA LEU A 97 18.81 -1.96 -3.80
C LEU A 97 20.30 -1.84 -4.14
N LYS A 98 21.19 -2.52 -3.42
CA LYS A 98 22.63 -2.53 -3.70
C LYS A 98 23.00 -3.30 -4.97
N ALA A 99 22.13 -4.18 -5.46
CA ALA A 99 22.30 -4.82 -6.76
C ALA A 99 22.08 -3.86 -7.95
N TYR A 100 21.47 -2.69 -7.71
CA TYR A 100 21.29 -1.65 -8.73
C TYR A 100 22.45 -0.63 -8.67
N PRO A 101 22.95 -0.16 -9.83
CA PRO A 101 23.91 0.93 -9.87
C PRO A 101 23.25 2.24 -9.40
N LYS A 102 24.08 3.15 -8.88
CA LYS A 102 23.61 4.45 -8.36
C LYS A 102 23.00 5.33 -9.45
N LYS A 103 23.56 5.31 -10.66
CA LYS A 103 23.08 6.10 -11.80
C LYS A 103 22.10 5.28 -12.65
N TYR A 104 21.10 5.96 -13.19
CA TYR A 104 20.08 5.33 -14.03
C TYR A 104 20.65 4.87 -15.37
N GLU A 105 21.59 5.64 -15.91
CA GLU A 105 22.28 5.40 -17.18
C GLU A 105 23.06 4.09 -17.13
N ASP A 106 23.79 3.84 -16.04
CA ASP A 106 24.53 2.59 -15.80
C ASP A 106 23.59 1.37 -15.79
N TYR A 107 22.37 1.55 -15.26
CA TYR A 107 21.34 0.51 -15.28
C TYR A 107 20.80 0.26 -16.69
N GLN A 108 20.60 1.30 -17.50
CA GLN A 108 20.18 1.12 -18.90
C GLN A 108 21.23 0.34 -19.70
N ASN A 109 22.52 0.62 -19.46
CA ASN A 109 23.62 -0.04 -20.17
C ASN A 109 23.80 -1.52 -19.80
N ASN A 110 23.43 -1.93 -18.59
CA ASN A 110 23.68 -3.28 -18.06
C ASN A 110 22.41 -4.01 -17.58
N LYS A 111 21.27 -3.69 -18.19
CA LYS A 111 19.93 -4.05 -17.68
C LYS A 111 19.76 -5.54 -17.40
N GLU A 112 20.18 -6.41 -18.31
CA GLU A 112 19.99 -7.86 -18.15
C GLU A 112 20.87 -8.45 -17.05
N VAL A 113 22.12 -7.99 -16.92
CA VAL A 113 23.01 -8.38 -15.81
C VAL A 113 22.40 -8.00 -14.47
N ILE A 114 21.90 -6.76 -14.35
CA ILE A 114 21.30 -6.26 -13.10
C ILE A 114 20.02 -7.03 -12.77
N LYS A 115 19.19 -7.33 -13.77
CA LYS A 115 17.99 -8.15 -13.60
C LYS A 115 18.33 -9.55 -13.08
N ASN A 116 19.39 -10.18 -13.59
CA ASN A 116 19.81 -11.50 -13.11
C ASN A 116 20.34 -11.43 -11.67
N ASN A 117 21.08 -10.38 -11.33
CA ASN A 117 21.63 -10.20 -9.98
C ASN A 117 20.54 -9.98 -8.91
N ILE A 118 19.37 -9.45 -9.26
CA ILE A 118 18.30 -9.20 -8.28
C ILE A 118 17.45 -10.44 -7.99
N ILE A 119 17.41 -11.41 -8.90
CA ILE A 119 16.57 -12.63 -8.79
C ILE A 119 16.78 -13.35 -7.45
N PRO A 120 18.02 -13.66 -7.00
CA PRO A 120 18.21 -14.36 -5.73
C PRO A 120 17.64 -13.57 -4.55
N HIS A 121 17.76 -12.24 -4.55
CA HIS A 121 17.24 -11.40 -3.47
C HIS A 121 15.72 -11.27 -3.48
N MET A 122 15.08 -11.31 -4.65
CA MET A 122 13.62 -11.35 -4.75
C MET A 122 13.06 -12.72 -4.34
N LYS A 123 13.78 -13.81 -4.58
CA LYS A 123 13.44 -15.15 -4.07
C LYS A 123 13.55 -15.20 -2.54
N GLU A 124 14.65 -14.68 -1.99
CA GLU A 124 14.86 -14.52 -0.55
C GLU A 124 13.71 -13.71 0.09
N LEU A 125 13.29 -12.61 -0.53
CA LEU A 125 12.16 -11.81 -0.05
C LEU A 125 10.84 -12.59 -0.08
N LYS A 126 10.59 -13.37 -1.14
CA LYS A 126 9.40 -14.23 -1.23
C LYS A 126 9.40 -15.25 -0.08
N GLU A 127 10.52 -15.95 0.12
CA GLU A 127 10.66 -16.96 1.18
C GLU A 127 10.47 -16.36 2.57
N PHE A 128 11.01 -15.15 2.80
CA PHE A 128 10.77 -14.40 4.03
C PHE A 128 9.28 -14.12 4.26
N LEU A 129 8.54 -13.75 3.21
CA LEU A 129 7.14 -13.33 3.28
C LEU A 129 6.13 -14.49 3.20
N VAL A 130 6.56 -15.72 2.92
CA VAL A 130 5.70 -16.92 3.02
C VAL A 130 5.38 -17.24 4.48
N ASP A 131 6.31 -16.98 5.39
CA ASP A 131 6.11 -17.14 6.83
C ASP A 131 5.06 -16.14 7.35
N SER A 132 4.01 -16.66 8.00
CA SER A 132 2.87 -15.86 8.45
C SER A 132 3.25 -14.76 9.44
N ARG A 133 4.18 -15.01 10.37
CA ARG A 133 4.60 -14.01 11.36
C ARG A 133 5.37 -12.89 10.69
N LYS A 134 6.34 -13.24 9.84
CA LYS A 134 7.13 -12.28 9.06
C LYS A 134 6.26 -11.46 8.09
N LYS A 135 5.26 -12.10 7.47
CA LYS A 135 4.27 -11.44 6.60
C LYS A 135 3.41 -10.44 7.38
N TYR A 136 2.91 -10.83 8.54
CA TYR A 136 2.16 -9.94 9.44
C TYR A 136 3.00 -8.72 9.81
N ASP A 137 4.23 -8.92 10.29
CA ASP A 137 5.12 -7.84 10.71
C ASP A 137 5.44 -6.89 9.55
N PHE A 138 5.70 -7.46 8.36
CA PHE A 138 5.91 -6.68 7.14
C PHE A 138 4.67 -5.84 6.78
N LEU A 139 3.48 -6.44 6.71
CA LEU A 139 2.25 -5.75 6.33
C LEU A 139 1.87 -4.69 7.35
N ASN A 140 1.97 -5.00 8.63
CA ASN A 140 1.73 -4.06 9.71
C ASN A 140 2.60 -2.82 9.55
N LYS A 141 3.92 -3.01 9.36
CA LYS A 141 4.85 -1.89 9.20
C LYS A 141 4.67 -1.16 7.86
N ALA A 142 4.37 -1.88 6.79
CA ALA A 142 4.17 -1.29 5.47
C ALA A 142 2.92 -0.40 5.46
N LEU A 143 1.81 -0.87 6.03
CA LEU A 143 0.52 -0.18 6.02
C LEU A 143 0.40 0.88 7.11
N PHE A 144 1.09 0.73 8.25
CA PHE A 144 0.91 1.58 9.43
C PHE A 144 2.24 2.05 10.04
N ASP A 145 2.26 3.31 10.50
CA ASP A 145 3.44 3.92 11.16
C ASP A 145 3.20 4.29 12.63
N LYS A 146 1.95 4.19 13.11
CA LYS A 146 1.49 4.61 14.45
C LYS A 146 0.30 3.77 14.89
N LYS A 147 -0.21 4.01 16.10
CA LYS A 147 -1.51 3.50 16.57
C LYS A 147 -2.62 3.96 15.62
N ILE A 148 -3.06 3.04 14.78
CA ILE A 148 -4.24 3.12 13.94
C ILE A 148 -5.19 2.05 14.49
N ASP A 149 -6.45 2.39 14.68
CA ASP A 149 -7.47 1.43 15.12
C ASP A 149 -8.20 0.86 13.90
N TYR A 150 -8.48 1.70 12.89
CA TYR A 150 -9.28 1.32 11.74
C TYR A 150 -8.62 1.61 10.39
N PHE A 151 -8.79 0.67 9.46
CA PHE A 151 -8.45 0.81 8.05
C PHE A 151 -9.71 1.15 7.26
N VAL A 152 -9.70 2.28 6.55
CA VAL A 152 -10.85 2.77 5.80
C VAL A 152 -10.56 2.76 4.31
N VAL A 153 -11.35 2.02 3.55
CA VAL A 153 -11.33 2.08 2.08
C VAL A 153 -12.38 3.08 1.62
N TYR A 154 -12.02 4.03 0.76
CA TYR A 154 -12.99 4.89 0.11
C TYR A 154 -13.11 4.54 -1.38
N GLN A 155 -14.31 4.15 -1.79
CA GLN A 155 -14.64 3.75 -3.16
C GLN A 155 -16.09 4.08 -3.49
N ASP A 156 -16.33 4.64 -4.68
CA ASP A 156 -17.65 4.97 -5.19
C ASP A 156 -18.51 5.78 -4.19
N ASP A 157 -17.90 6.81 -3.59
CA ASP A 157 -18.50 7.69 -2.58
C ASP A 157 -18.95 6.99 -1.28
N ILE A 158 -18.44 5.78 -1.04
CA ILE A 158 -18.68 4.98 0.16
C ILE A 158 -17.37 4.77 0.93
N PHE A 159 -17.43 4.86 2.25
CA PHE A 159 -16.37 4.51 3.19
C PHE A 159 -16.65 3.14 3.81
N TYR A 160 -15.70 2.23 3.66
CA TYR A 160 -15.72 0.87 4.22
C TYR A 160 -14.71 0.80 5.36
N ILE A 161 -15.17 0.62 6.58
CA ILE A 161 -14.37 0.64 7.81
C ILE A 161 -14.11 -0.80 8.26
N PHE A 162 -12.83 -1.15 8.43
CA PHE A 162 -12.36 -2.45 8.92
C PHE A 162 -11.48 -2.27 10.16
N ASP A 163 -11.56 -3.21 11.10
CA ASP A 163 -10.65 -3.26 12.23
C ASP A 163 -9.23 -3.56 11.73
N ARG A 164 -8.23 -2.86 12.27
CA ARG A 164 -6.83 -3.03 11.84
C ARG A 164 -6.33 -4.46 12.04
N ASN A 165 -6.60 -5.07 13.19
CA ASN A 165 -6.06 -6.37 13.54
C ASN A 165 -6.76 -7.47 12.74
N GLU A 166 -8.09 -7.42 12.61
CA GLU A 166 -8.85 -8.31 11.74
C GLU A 166 -8.37 -8.21 10.29
N MET A 167 -8.18 -7.00 9.76
CA MET A 167 -7.66 -6.79 8.41
C MET A 167 -6.27 -7.40 8.21
N LEU A 168 -5.35 -7.17 9.16
CA LEU A 168 -4.00 -7.76 9.09
C LEU A 168 -4.04 -9.29 9.16
N ARG A 169 -4.95 -9.86 9.96
CA ARG A 169 -5.19 -11.30 10.02
C ARG A 169 -5.68 -11.83 8.68
N ILE A 170 -6.71 -11.20 8.10
CA ILE A 170 -7.25 -11.56 6.78
C ILE A 170 -6.14 -11.55 5.71
N PHE A 171 -5.34 -10.48 5.63
CA PHE A 171 -4.24 -10.43 4.66
C PHE A 171 -3.18 -11.51 4.91
N THR A 172 -2.87 -11.78 6.18
CA THR A 172 -1.85 -12.77 6.53
C THR A 172 -2.31 -14.20 6.22
N GLU A 173 -3.58 -14.51 6.44
CA GLU A 173 -4.12 -15.84 6.21
C GLU A 173 -4.41 -16.10 4.72
N ASN A 174 -4.84 -15.07 3.98
CA ASN A 174 -5.36 -15.24 2.62
C ASN A 174 -4.36 -14.89 1.50
N PHE A 175 -3.29 -14.15 1.79
CA PHE A 175 -2.30 -13.88 0.76
C PHE A 175 -1.38 -15.07 0.50
N LEU A 176 -1.45 -15.57 -0.74
CA LEU A 176 -0.41 -16.39 -1.35
C LEU A 176 0.72 -15.50 -1.84
N VAL A 177 1.97 -15.80 -1.45
CA VAL A 177 3.14 -15.00 -1.82
C VAL A 177 3.99 -15.74 -2.82
N GLU A 178 4.23 -15.11 -3.97
CA GLU A 178 5.00 -15.68 -5.07
C GLU A 178 5.98 -14.66 -5.65
N ASN A 179 6.88 -15.13 -6.50
CA ASN A 179 7.59 -14.26 -7.41
C ASN A 179 6.81 -14.11 -8.72
N SER A 180 6.96 -12.97 -9.40
CA SER A 180 6.52 -12.87 -10.81
C SER A 180 7.26 -13.87 -11.69
N SER A 181 6.75 -14.18 -12.89
CA SER A 181 7.41 -15.08 -13.86
C SER A 181 8.87 -14.72 -14.19
N THR A 182 9.22 -13.43 -14.13
CA THR A 182 10.59 -12.94 -14.35
C THR A 182 11.47 -12.95 -13.09
N PHE A 183 10.91 -13.32 -11.94
CA PHE A 183 11.52 -13.26 -10.61
C PHE A 183 12.00 -11.85 -10.16
N GLN A 184 11.58 -10.79 -10.84
CA GLN A 184 11.99 -9.40 -10.51
C GLN A 184 11.02 -8.70 -9.54
N LYS A 185 9.91 -9.35 -9.20
CA LYS A 185 8.91 -8.85 -8.25
C LYS A 185 8.54 -9.95 -7.27
N VAL A 186 8.11 -9.52 -6.08
CA VAL A 186 7.31 -10.35 -5.17
C VAL A 186 5.86 -9.90 -5.30
N VAL A 187 4.95 -10.85 -5.50
CA VAL A 187 3.52 -10.61 -5.68
C VAL A 187 2.74 -11.29 -4.56
N PHE A 188 1.70 -10.62 -4.09
CA PHE A 188 0.69 -11.19 -3.20
C PHE A 188 -0.54 -11.48 -4.03
N LYS A 189 -1.07 -12.70 -3.95
CA LYS A 189 -2.25 -13.16 -4.67
C LYS A 189 -3.35 -13.58 -3.70
N TYR A 190 -4.58 -13.51 -4.19
CA TYR A 190 -5.77 -14.11 -3.58
C TYR A 190 -6.65 -14.60 -4.72
N GLU A 191 -7.09 -15.86 -4.66
CA GLU A 191 -7.81 -16.53 -5.75
C GLU A 191 -7.12 -16.35 -7.12
N ASP A 192 -5.81 -16.64 -7.14
CA ASP A 192 -4.90 -16.50 -8.28
C ASP A 192 -4.74 -15.11 -8.88
N LYS A 193 -5.40 -14.09 -8.31
CA LYS A 193 -5.32 -12.70 -8.75
C LYS A 193 -4.32 -11.93 -7.90
N ILE A 194 -3.36 -11.28 -8.56
CA ILE A 194 -2.40 -10.37 -7.89
C ILE A 194 -3.16 -9.23 -7.19
N ILE A 195 -2.97 -9.07 -5.89
CA ILE A 195 -3.53 -7.96 -5.09
C ILE A 195 -2.46 -6.91 -4.80
N ALA A 196 -1.21 -7.33 -4.59
CA ALA A 196 -0.12 -6.43 -4.26
C ALA A 196 1.20 -6.85 -4.91
N GLU A 197 2.09 -5.88 -5.09
CA GLU A 197 3.39 -6.09 -5.74
C GLU A 197 4.48 -5.27 -5.03
N ILE A 198 5.61 -5.93 -4.78
CA ILE A 198 6.87 -5.31 -4.40
C ILE A 198 7.82 -5.40 -5.59
N GLU A 199 8.32 -4.25 -6.04
CA GLU A 199 9.26 -4.15 -7.16
C GLU A 199 10.28 -3.02 -6.92
N VAL A 200 11.33 -2.97 -7.73
CA VAL A 200 12.23 -1.81 -7.77
C VAL A 200 11.75 -0.83 -8.82
N ARG A 201 11.63 0.45 -8.45
CA ARG A 201 11.34 1.53 -9.37
C ARG A 201 12.57 1.81 -10.24
N THR A 202 12.42 1.63 -11.55
CA THR A 202 13.48 1.76 -12.57
C THR A 202 13.20 2.91 -13.55
N THR A 203 12.78 4.06 -13.04
CA THR A 203 12.44 5.25 -13.85
C THR A 203 13.38 6.42 -13.58
N ASN A 204 13.75 7.18 -14.61
CA ASN A 204 14.56 8.40 -14.45
C ASN A 204 13.71 9.59 -13.97
N ASP A 205 13.19 9.52 -12.75
CA ASP A 205 12.35 10.56 -12.14
C ASP A 205 12.89 11.02 -10.78
N GLY A 206 14.21 10.88 -10.56
CA GLY A 206 14.90 11.21 -9.30
C GLY A 206 14.61 10.26 -8.14
N LYS A 207 13.75 9.25 -8.35
CA LYS A 207 13.39 8.24 -7.34
C LYS A 207 14.08 6.90 -7.57
N TYR A 208 14.83 6.76 -8.65
CA TYR A 208 15.65 5.58 -8.92
C TYR A 208 16.90 5.52 -7.99
N PRO A 209 17.32 4.31 -7.55
CA PRO A 209 16.49 3.11 -7.35
C PRO A 209 15.71 3.23 -6.02
N SER A 210 14.49 2.70 -5.97
CA SER A 210 13.68 2.64 -4.74
C SER A 210 12.81 1.39 -4.73
N ILE A 211 12.58 0.81 -3.55
CA ILE A 211 11.56 -0.23 -3.37
C ILE A 211 10.19 0.42 -3.44
N LEU A 212 9.34 -0.11 -4.31
CA LEU A 212 7.98 0.31 -4.52
C LEU A 212 7.05 -0.83 -4.07
N PHE A 213 6.20 -0.58 -3.08
CA PHE A 213 5.15 -1.50 -2.67
C PHE A 213 3.79 -0.91 -2.99
N ASN A 214 3.01 -1.64 -3.77
CA ASN A 214 1.68 -1.20 -4.19
C ASN A 214 0.62 -2.26 -3.97
N MET A 215 -0.63 -1.80 -3.84
CA MET A 215 -1.82 -2.65 -3.75
C MET A 215 -2.92 -2.19 -4.71
N LEU A 216 -3.68 -3.12 -5.26
CA LEU A 216 -4.82 -2.84 -6.14
C LEU A 216 -6.08 -2.66 -5.26
N LYS A 217 -6.60 -1.43 -5.21
CA LYS A 217 -7.68 -1.01 -4.30
C LYS A 217 -8.89 -1.94 -4.36
N GLU A 218 -9.43 -2.15 -5.55
CA GLU A 218 -10.64 -2.94 -5.77
C GLU A 218 -10.45 -4.38 -5.29
N ARG A 219 -9.28 -4.98 -5.56
CA ARG A 219 -8.99 -6.36 -5.14
C ARG A 219 -8.81 -6.46 -3.63
N VAL A 220 -8.22 -5.45 -3.01
CA VAL A 220 -8.15 -5.36 -1.54
C VAL A 220 -9.56 -5.25 -0.95
N LEU A 221 -10.40 -4.36 -1.48
CA LEU A 221 -11.77 -4.20 -0.98
C LEU A 221 -12.54 -5.51 -1.12
N ASN A 222 -12.49 -6.15 -2.30
CA ASN A 222 -13.18 -7.42 -2.55
C ASN A 222 -12.73 -8.51 -1.59
N LEU A 223 -11.42 -8.65 -1.33
CA LEU A 223 -10.88 -9.57 -0.33
C LEU A 223 -11.49 -9.28 1.05
N LEU A 224 -11.40 -8.03 1.51
CA LEU A 224 -11.87 -7.67 2.85
C LEU A 224 -13.38 -7.87 3.01
N THR A 225 -14.19 -7.44 2.04
CA THR A 225 -15.64 -7.62 2.11
C THR A 225 -16.07 -9.07 1.99
N LYS A 226 -15.28 -9.93 1.33
CA LYS A 226 -15.59 -11.36 1.17
C LYS A 226 -15.22 -12.16 2.42
N GLU A 227 -14.07 -11.88 3.00
CA GLU A 227 -13.60 -12.59 4.20
C GLU A 227 -14.26 -12.06 5.49
N THR A 228 -14.76 -10.83 5.49
CA THR A 228 -15.52 -10.27 6.62
C THR A 228 -17.02 -10.47 6.46
N LYS A 229 -17.55 -11.52 7.10
CA LYS A 229 -18.94 -12.00 6.92
C LYS A 229 -20.05 -11.04 7.38
N LYS A 230 -19.76 -10.11 8.29
CA LYS A 230 -20.76 -9.21 8.89
C LYS A 230 -20.43 -7.76 8.57
N TYR A 231 -21.46 -6.98 8.26
CA TYR A 231 -21.36 -5.53 8.13
C TYR A 231 -22.59 -4.83 8.70
N LYS A 232 -22.42 -3.57 9.07
CA LYS A 232 -23.47 -2.65 9.50
C LYS A 232 -23.39 -1.38 8.67
N LYS A 233 -24.51 -0.96 8.09
CA LYS A 233 -24.65 0.37 7.48
C LYS A 233 -24.83 1.40 8.59
N LEU A 234 -23.93 2.37 8.69
CA LEU A 234 -24.04 3.47 9.66
C LEU A 234 -24.86 4.63 9.08
N ASN A 235 -24.62 4.95 7.80
CA ASN A 235 -25.39 5.89 7.01
C ASN A 235 -25.24 5.53 5.51
N GLU A 236 -25.81 6.34 4.61
CA GLU A 236 -25.76 6.11 3.15
C GLU A 236 -24.34 5.97 2.58
N ASN A 237 -23.33 6.54 3.24
CA ASN A 237 -21.96 6.60 2.75
C ASN A 237 -20.95 5.86 3.65
N VAL A 238 -21.38 5.19 4.73
CA VAL A 238 -20.46 4.54 5.69
C VAL A 238 -20.95 3.14 6.06
N TYR A 239 -20.08 2.16 5.81
CA TYR A 239 -20.28 0.76 6.14
C TYR A 239 -19.17 0.29 7.07
N VAL A 240 -19.53 -0.39 8.15
CA VAL A 240 -18.61 -0.90 9.17
C VAL A 240 -18.61 -2.43 9.10
N TYR A 241 -17.44 -3.04 9.03
CA TYR A 241 -17.28 -4.49 8.83
C TYR A 241 -16.66 -5.17 10.04
N GLY A 242 -17.11 -6.40 10.31
CA GLY A 242 -16.45 -7.34 11.23
C GLY A 242 -16.28 -6.82 12.65
N GLU A 243 -15.07 -6.96 13.20
CA GLU A 243 -14.70 -6.54 14.55
C GLU A 243 -14.77 -5.01 14.73
N ALA A 244 -14.82 -4.23 13.64
CA ALA A 244 -15.09 -2.80 13.75
C ALA A 244 -16.53 -2.52 14.21
N ILE A 245 -17.49 -3.43 14.02
CA ILE A 245 -18.90 -3.17 14.40
C ILE A 245 -19.06 -3.01 15.91
N SER A 246 -18.37 -3.83 16.70
CA SER A 246 -18.47 -3.81 18.16
C SER A 246 -17.63 -2.71 18.81
N SER A 247 -16.58 -2.25 18.12
CA SER A 247 -15.60 -1.31 18.66
C SER A 247 -15.75 0.11 18.13
N CYS A 248 -16.37 0.28 16.95
CA CYS A 248 -16.71 1.56 16.36
C CYS A 248 -18.02 2.04 16.98
N ILE A 249 -17.91 2.58 18.20
CA ILE A 249 -18.99 3.32 18.82
C ILE A 249 -18.93 4.72 18.19
N LEU A 250 -19.78 4.95 17.19
CA LEU A 250 -20.07 6.28 16.63
C LEU A 250 -21.47 6.70 17.05
#